data_AF-A0A2H0P5N5-F1
#
_entry.id   AF-A0A2H0P5N5-F1
#
_cell.length_a   1.000
_cell.length_b   1.000
_cell.length_c   1.000
_cell.angle_alpha   90.00
_cell.angle_beta   90.00
_cell.angle_gamma   90.00
#
_symmetry.space_group_name_H-M   'P 1'
#
loop_
_entity.id
_entity.type
_entity.pdbx_description
1 polymer ?
#
loop_
_entity_poly.entity_id
_entity_poly.type
_entity_poly.pdbx_seq_one_letter_code
_entity_poly.pdbx_strand_id
1 'polypeptide(L)'
;MRRKNRPLLALLLLFLAVSASCARTPTVKKSEHVMDRYFHKYGHKFDDSDMGKYKIESVRTFDIAEVHKKLVAVTAEVKLLDGPIYNVRCMLQKKTLGWHLVSWERL
;
A
#
# COMPACT_ATOMS: atom_id res chain seq x y z
N MET A 1 -46.35 13.80 -5.01
CA MET A 1 -45.37 14.40 -4.08
C MET A 1 -44.20 13.43 -3.81
N ARG A 2 -43.06 13.52 -4.52
CA ARG A 2 -41.82 12.74 -4.23
C ARG A 2 -40.57 13.53 -4.67
N ARG A 3 -40.17 14.57 -3.92
CA ARG A 3 -38.93 15.35 -4.20
C ARG A 3 -38.12 15.74 -2.95
N LYS A 4 -38.46 15.28 -1.74
CA LYS A 4 -37.80 15.74 -0.50
C LYS A 4 -36.48 15.04 -0.13
N ASN A 5 -36.10 13.93 -0.79
CA ASN A 5 -34.93 13.13 -0.35
C ASN A 5 -33.65 13.33 -1.19
N ARG A 6 -33.73 14.10 -2.30
CA ARG A 6 -32.58 14.41 -3.17
C ARG A 6 -31.44 15.18 -2.47
N PRO A 7 -31.69 16.19 -1.61
CA PRO A 7 -30.59 16.93 -0.97
C PRO A 7 -29.84 16.07 0.06
N LEU A 8 -30.52 15.13 0.71
CA LEU A 8 -29.95 14.26 1.74
C LEU A 8 -28.95 13.26 1.14
N LEU A 9 -29.24 12.74 -0.06
CA LEU A 9 -28.36 11.83 -0.80
C LEU A 9 -27.10 12.55 -1.30
N ALA A 10 -27.22 13.80 -1.75
CA ALA A 10 -26.09 14.62 -2.17
C ALA A 10 -25.17 14.98 -0.99
N LEU A 11 -25.74 15.27 0.18
CA LEU A 11 -24.99 15.55 1.41
C LEU A 11 -24.20 14.31 1.87
N LEU A 12 -24.81 13.12 1.80
CA LEU A 12 -24.16 11.85 2.16
C LEU A 12 -22.97 11.55 1.24
N LEU A 13 -23.14 11.74 -0.08
CA LEU A 13 -22.07 11.55 -1.06
C LEU A 13 -20.90 12.53 -0.85
N LEU A 14 -21.21 13.78 -0.48
CA LEU A 14 -20.18 14.78 -0.17
C LEU A 14 -19.40 14.42 1.11
N PHE A 15 -20.09 13.94 2.15
CA PHE A 15 -19.44 13.52 3.40
C PHE A 15 -18.54 12.29 3.23
N LEU A 16 -18.98 11.33 2.40
CA LEU A 16 -18.18 10.18 1.99
C LEU A 16 -16.95 10.60 1.17
N ALA A 17 -17.06 11.63 0.33
CA ALA A 17 -15.94 12.14 -0.46
C ALA A 17 -14.87 12.85 0.40
N VAL A 18 -15.29 13.62 1.42
CA VAL A 18 -14.36 14.36 2.29
C VAL A 18 -13.60 13.43 3.25
N SER A 19 -14.27 12.42 3.80
CA SER A 19 -13.64 11.45 4.72
C SER A 19 -12.54 10.59 4.06
N ALA A 20 -12.58 10.39 2.75
CA ALA A 20 -11.56 9.64 2.01
C ALA A 20 -10.21 10.38 1.84
N SER A 21 -10.16 11.71 2.05
CA SER A 21 -8.99 12.53 1.69
C SER A 21 -7.99 12.77 2.83
N CYS A 22 -8.32 12.43 4.09
CA CYS A 22 -7.54 12.87 5.26
C CYS A 22 -6.33 12.01 5.65
N ALA A 23 -6.11 10.82 5.07
CA ALA A 23 -4.97 9.99 5.45
C ALA A 23 -3.65 10.52 4.84
N ARG A 24 -2.79 11.13 5.67
CA ARG A 24 -1.47 11.68 5.30
C ARG A 24 -0.42 10.57 5.14
N THR A 25 -0.48 9.55 5.98
CA THR A 25 0.32 8.32 5.92
C THR A 25 -0.60 7.11 5.70
N PRO A 26 -0.12 6.02 5.07
CA PRO A 26 -0.86 4.77 5.02
C PRO A 26 -0.88 4.10 6.41
N THR A 27 -1.92 3.32 6.69
CA THR A 27 -1.92 2.44 7.85
C THR A 27 -1.00 1.24 7.61
N VAL A 28 -0.51 0.59 8.68
CA VAL A 28 0.30 -0.64 8.60
C VAL A 28 -0.29 -1.66 7.64
N LYS A 29 -1.56 -2.06 7.84
CA LYS A 29 -2.26 -3.01 6.96
C LYS A 29 -2.31 -2.55 5.50
N LYS A 30 -2.44 -1.23 5.27
CA LYS A 30 -2.47 -0.68 3.91
C LYS A 30 -1.10 -0.75 3.27
N SER A 31 -0.03 -0.47 4.02
CA SER A 31 1.35 -0.61 3.57
C SER A 31 1.66 -2.06 3.22
N GLU A 32 1.36 -3.00 4.12
CA GLU A 32 1.53 -4.44 3.91
C GLU A 32 0.80 -4.91 2.65
N HIS A 33 -0.48 -4.55 2.49
CA HIS A 33 -1.25 -4.92 1.29
C HIS A 33 -0.70 -4.30 -0.01
N VAL A 34 -0.14 -3.09 0.04
CA VAL A 34 0.47 -2.45 -1.15
C VAL A 34 1.79 -3.13 -1.50
N MET A 35 2.63 -3.43 -0.50
CA MET A 35 3.89 -4.13 -0.66
C MET A 35 3.69 -5.56 -1.15
N ASP A 36 2.77 -6.31 -0.53
CA ASP A 36 2.42 -7.69 -0.90
C ASP A 36 2.03 -7.81 -2.38
N ARG A 37 1.07 -6.97 -2.84
CA ARG A 37 0.68 -6.95 -4.25
C ARG A 37 1.83 -6.55 -5.18
N TYR A 38 2.68 -5.63 -4.74
CA TYR A 38 3.85 -5.22 -5.51
C TYR A 38 4.84 -6.37 -5.66
N PHE A 39 5.20 -7.06 -4.57
CA PHE A 39 6.18 -8.14 -4.60
C PHE A 39 5.68 -9.37 -5.36
N HIS A 40 4.39 -9.70 -5.28
CA HIS A 40 3.80 -10.71 -6.17
C HIS A 40 3.95 -10.33 -7.64
N LYS A 41 3.61 -9.08 -8.01
CA LYS A 41 3.77 -8.59 -9.39
C LYS A 41 5.23 -8.54 -9.82
N TYR A 42 6.13 -8.20 -8.90
CA TYR A 42 7.57 -8.16 -9.13
C TYR A 42 8.10 -9.58 -9.43
N GLY A 43 7.72 -10.57 -8.62
CA GLY A 43 8.06 -11.97 -8.84
C GLY A 43 7.64 -12.46 -10.23
N HIS A 44 6.39 -12.20 -10.62
CA HIS A 44 5.89 -12.54 -11.97
C HIS A 44 6.59 -11.83 -13.13
N LYS A 45 7.26 -10.70 -12.87
CA LYS A 45 8.00 -9.95 -13.90
C LYS A 45 9.45 -10.42 -13.99
N PHE A 46 10.00 -10.93 -12.89
CA PHE A 46 11.40 -11.30 -12.73
C PHE A 46 11.48 -12.71 -12.16
N ASP A 47 11.15 -13.70 -12.97
CA ASP A 47 11.05 -15.11 -12.56
C ASP A 47 12.35 -15.66 -11.96
N ASP A 48 13.51 -15.14 -12.40
CA ASP A 48 14.83 -15.54 -11.89
C ASP A 48 15.17 -14.94 -10.51
N SER A 49 14.42 -13.94 -10.05
CA SER A 49 14.59 -13.36 -8.71
C SER A 49 14.09 -14.30 -7.62
N ASP A 50 14.51 -14.09 -6.37
CA ASP A 50 14.01 -14.91 -5.26
C ASP A 50 12.49 -14.78 -5.10
N MET A 51 11.93 -13.59 -5.31
CA MET A 51 10.48 -13.37 -5.29
C MET A 51 9.76 -14.00 -6.51
N GLY A 52 10.48 -14.33 -7.58
CA GLY A 52 9.97 -15.10 -8.73
C GLY A 52 10.02 -16.62 -8.48
N LYS A 53 11.07 -17.08 -7.80
CA LYS A 53 11.30 -18.50 -7.45
C LYS A 53 10.43 -18.96 -6.27
N TYR A 54 10.28 -18.12 -5.27
CA TYR A 54 9.54 -18.40 -4.04
C TYR A 54 8.32 -17.51 -3.93
N LYS A 55 7.20 -18.07 -3.48
CA LYS A 55 5.97 -17.29 -3.23
C LYS A 55 6.16 -16.38 -2.03
N ILE A 56 5.53 -15.20 -2.04
CA ILE A 56 5.49 -14.33 -0.87
C ILE A 56 4.60 -15.01 0.19
N GLU A 57 5.13 -15.27 1.38
CA GLU A 57 4.37 -15.83 2.51
C GLU A 57 3.72 -14.71 3.32
N SER A 58 4.50 -13.69 3.68
CA SER A 58 3.99 -12.52 4.41
C SER A 58 4.85 -11.28 4.23
N VAL A 59 4.23 -10.12 4.43
CA VAL A 59 4.91 -8.84 4.55
C VAL A 59 4.52 -8.21 5.89
N ARG A 60 5.50 -7.85 6.70
CA ARG A 60 5.30 -7.25 8.03
C ARG A 60 5.96 -5.87 8.09
N THR A 61 5.17 -4.84 8.39
CA THR A 61 5.72 -3.47 8.54
C THR A 61 6.21 -3.22 9.96
N PHE A 62 7.38 -2.61 10.11
CA PHE A 62 7.95 -2.20 11.39
C PHE A 62 7.88 -0.70 11.62
N ASP A 63 8.16 0.08 10.59
CA ASP A 63 8.25 1.54 10.69
C ASP A 63 7.65 2.21 9.44
N ILE A 64 7.02 3.38 9.65
CA ILE A 64 6.46 4.22 8.60
C ILE A 64 6.85 5.67 8.89
N ALA A 65 7.80 6.20 8.12
CA ALA A 65 8.27 7.56 8.23
C ALA A 65 7.75 8.41 7.04
N GLU A 66 7.16 9.58 7.33
CA GLU A 66 6.84 10.54 6.27
C GLU A 66 8.13 11.19 5.77
N VAL A 67 8.41 11.04 4.48
CA VAL A 67 9.54 11.70 3.82
C VAL A 67 9.12 13.08 3.34
N HIS A 68 7.96 13.16 2.68
CA HIS A 68 7.28 14.41 2.36
C HIS A 68 5.79 14.17 2.09
N LYS A 69 5.05 15.24 1.75
CA LYS A 69 3.62 15.15 1.41
C LYS A 69 3.38 14.09 0.33
N LYS A 70 2.58 13.06 0.64
CA LYS A 70 2.25 11.92 -0.23
C LYS A 70 3.40 10.95 -0.52
N LEU A 71 4.52 11.01 0.20
CA LEU A 71 5.62 10.06 0.09
C LEU A 71 6.08 9.61 1.48
N VAL A 72 6.04 8.31 1.71
CA VAL A 72 6.47 7.70 2.97
C VAL A 72 7.51 6.63 2.71
N ALA A 73 8.48 6.50 3.61
CA ALA A 73 9.39 5.37 3.70
C ALA A 73 8.79 4.35 4.67
N VAL A 74 8.82 3.08 4.29
CA VAL A 74 8.29 1.97 5.08
C VAL A 74 9.40 0.94 5.25
N THR A 75 9.75 0.63 6.48
CA THR A 75 10.67 -0.48 6.79
C THR A 75 9.84 -1.73 7.07
N ALA A 76 10.14 -2.82 6.37
CA ALA A 76 9.35 -4.03 6.43
C ALA A 76 10.20 -5.30 6.28
N GLU A 77 9.65 -6.42 6.71
CA GLU A 77 10.14 -7.78 6.44
C GLU A 77 9.27 -8.42 5.36
N VAL A 78 9.90 -9.06 4.39
CA VAL A 78 9.27 -9.89 3.36
C VAL A 78 9.73 -11.31 3.58
N LYS A 79 8.82 -12.18 4.00
CA LYS A 79 9.08 -13.61 4.16
C LYS A 79 8.64 -14.36 2.92
N LEU A 80 9.54 -15.15 2.34
CA LEU A 80 9.26 -16.02 1.21
C LEU A 80 8.96 -17.44 1.70
N LEU A 81 7.98 -18.10 1.09
CA LEU A 81 7.63 -19.49 1.38
C LEU A 81 8.79 -20.39 0.98
N ASP A 82 9.30 -21.18 1.93
CA ASP A 82 10.48 -22.06 1.77
C ASP A 82 11.75 -21.33 1.28
N GLY A 83 11.78 -20.01 1.45
CA GLY A 83 12.81 -19.13 0.91
C GLY A 83 13.42 -18.21 1.97
N PRO A 84 14.30 -17.29 1.53
CA PRO A 84 14.91 -16.32 2.41
C PRO A 84 13.93 -15.27 2.95
N ILE A 85 14.33 -14.63 4.04
CA ILE A 85 13.63 -13.49 4.64
C ILE A 85 14.42 -12.22 4.31
N TYR A 86 13.71 -11.18 3.85
CA TYR A 86 14.31 -9.91 3.48
C TYR A 86 13.81 -8.76 4.35
N ASN A 87 14.75 -8.03 4.95
CA ASN A 87 14.46 -6.69 5.45
C ASN A 87 14.58 -5.71 4.30
N VAL A 88 13.54 -4.92 4.09
CA VAL A 88 13.44 -3.99 2.98
C VAL A 88 13.02 -2.61 3.45
N ARG A 89 13.51 -1.59 2.74
CA ARG A 89 12.96 -0.24 2.79
C ARG A 89 12.20 0.04 1.51
N CYS A 90 10.93 0.39 1.64
CA CYS A 90 10.01 0.64 0.54
C CYS A 90 9.57 2.10 0.54
N MET A 91 9.53 2.73 -0.63
CA MET A 91 8.95 4.06 -0.80
C MET A 91 7.51 3.92 -1.31
N LEU A 92 6.55 4.40 -0.53
CA LEU A 92 5.13 4.40 -0.90
C LEU A 92 4.68 5.82 -1.23
N GLN A 93 4.11 6.00 -2.43
CA GLN A 93 3.59 7.27 -2.91
C GLN A 93 2.07 7.26 -3.02
N LYS A 94 1.39 8.27 -2.48
CA LYS A 94 -0.06 8.48 -2.63
C LYS A 94 -0.34 9.12 -3.98
N LYS A 95 -0.93 8.35 -4.89
CA LYS A 95 -1.46 8.81 -6.19
C LYS A 95 -2.95 9.14 -6.06
N THR A 96 -3.59 9.55 -7.16
CA THR A 96 -5.03 9.85 -7.21
C THR A 96 -5.89 8.69 -6.70
N LEU A 97 -5.46 7.45 -7.00
CA LEU A 97 -6.12 6.22 -6.58
C LEU A 97 -5.23 5.42 -5.61
N GLY A 98 -5.12 5.91 -4.38
CA GLY A 98 -4.48 5.18 -3.28
C GLY A 98 -2.95 5.23 -3.26
N TRP A 99 -2.37 4.36 -2.44
CA TRP A 99 -0.92 4.23 -2.23
C TRP A 99 -0.31 3.20 -3.17
N HIS A 100 0.88 3.50 -3.68
CA HIS A 100 1.63 2.66 -4.60
C HIS A 100 3.08 2.58 -4.15
N LEU A 101 3.68 1.39 -4.20
CA LEU A 101 5.12 1.25 -4.02
C LEU A 101 5.83 1.75 -5.30
N VAL A 102 6.78 2.68 -5.13
CA VAL A 102 7.52 3.29 -6.25
C VAL A 102 8.98 2.84 -6.32
N SER A 103 9.59 2.51 -5.19
CA SER A 103 10.92 1.91 -5.11
C SER A 103 11.05 1.06 -3.86
N TRP A 104 12.01 0.14 -3.87
CA TRP A 104 12.40 -0.63 -2.70
C TRP A 104 13.88 -0.97 -2.78
N GLU A 105 14.50 -1.16 -1.62
CA GLU A 105 15.88 -1.62 -1.47
C GLU A 105 15.96 -2.67 -0.36
N ARG A 106 16.95 -3.56 -0.46
CA ARG A 106 17.31 -4.51 0.61
C ARG A 106 18.18 -3.78 1.63
N LEU A 107 17.89 -3.97 2.92
CA LEU A 107 18.68 -3.43 4.03
C LEU A 107 19.82 -4.38 4.44
#